data_AF-A0A957HH65-F1
#
_entry.id   AF-A0A957HH65-F1
#
_cell.length_a   1.000
_cell.length_b   1.000
_cell.length_c   1.000
_cell.angle_alpha   90.00
_cell.angle_beta   90.00
_cell.angle_gamma   90.00
#
_symmetry.space_group_name_H-M   'P 1'
#
loop_
_entity.id
_entity.type
_entity.pdbx_description
1 polymer ?
#
loop_
_entity_poly.entity_id
_entity_poly.type
_entity_poly.pdbx_seq_one_letter_code
_entity_poly.pdbx_strand_id
1 'polypeptide(L)'
;PIEMSVLAVGYQLNGQVKHGLTQRPPLNLDPVELVTNPNDMRNFTDNLGYLRLILRAVGSPVPVDQLLVAHITSAYALRGNDQDWAVEVVNELIELLRSNYDVLIPTLEALSDALPSLGIGNLVIE
;
A
#
# COMPACT_ATOMS: atom_id res chain seq x y z
N PRO A 1 -26.05 -2.14 -11.16
CA PRO A 1 -25.23 -1.31 -10.24
C PRO A 1 -23.94 -2.07 -9.92
N ILE A 2 -22.77 -1.44 -10.09
CA ILE A 2 -21.51 -2.00 -9.62
C ILE A 2 -21.40 -1.64 -8.14
N GLU A 3 -21.26 -2.65 -7.28
CA GLU A 3 -20.98 -2.46 -5.87
C GLU A 3 -19.46 -2.48 -5.68
N MET A 4 -18.91 -1.42 -5.08
CA MET A 4 -17.48 -1.29 -4.80
C MET A 4 -17.29 -1.05 -3.31
N SER A 5 -16.37 -1.80 -2.70
CA SER A 5 -15.91 -1.55 -1.34
C SER A 5 -14.63 -0.72 -1.38
N VAL A 6 -14.51 0.29 -0.53
CA VAL A 6 -13.34 1.17 -0.44
C VAL A 6 -12.71 1.05 0.93
N LEU A 7 -11.39 0.84 0.96
CA LEU A 7 -10.61 0.90 2.19
C LEU A 7 -9.90 2.25 2.29
N ALA A 8 -10.40 3.12 3.17
CA ALA A 8 -9.75 4.41 3.42
C ALA A 8 -8.54 4.24 4.35
N VAL A 9 -7.36 4.63 3.88
CA VAL A 9 -6.08 4.49 4.61
C VAL A 9 -5.47 5.84 4.99
N GLY A 10 -6.10 6.94 4.60
CA GLY A 10 -5.67 8.28 4.96
C GLY A 10 -6.46 9.35 4.24
N TYR A 11 -6.14 10.59 4.56
CA TYR A 11 -6.76 11.76 3.96
C TYR A 11 -5.81 12.96 4.03
N GLN A 12 -6.05 13.96 3.19
CA GLN A 12 -5.39 15.26 3.29
C GLN A 12 -6.37 16.29 3.85
N LEU A 13 -5.91 17.06 4.84
CA LEU A 13 -6.68 18.18 5.40
C LEU A 13 -5.75 19.36 5.60
N ASN A 14 -6.13 20.53 5.06
CA ASN A 14 -5.33 21.76 5.13
C ASN A 14 -3.87 21.56 4.66
N GLY A 15 -3.68 20.81 3.57
CA GLY A 15 -2.36 20.50 3.00
C GLY A 15 -1.55 19.48 3.78
N GLN A 16 -2.07 18.92 4.88
CA GLN A 16 -1.38 17.90 5.66
C GLN A 16 -1.98 16.52 5.40
N VAL A 17 -1.13 15.58 5.03
CA VAL A 17 -1.48 14.16 4.96
C VAL A 17 -1.61 13.61 6.37
N LYS A 18 -2.65 12.81 6.58
CA LYS A 18 -2.86 12.02 7.81
C LYS A 18 -3.21 10.59 7.42
N HIS A 19 -2.48 9.63 7.96
CA HIS A 19 -2.87 8.23 7.90
C HIS A 19 -3.89 7.94 9.00
N GLY A 20 -5.06 7.47 8.60
CA GLY A 20 -6.17 7.27 9.50
C GLY A 20 -7.52 7.40 8.80
N LEU A 21 -8.57 7.04 9.52
CA LEU A 21 -9.93 7.18 9.02
C LEU A 21 -10.29 8.66 8.93
N THR A 22 -10.86 9.06 7.80
CA THR A 22 -11.52 10.36 7.69
C THR A 22 -12.66 10.44 8.71
N GLN A 23 -12.86 11.63 9.30
CA GLN A 23 -13.95 11.88 10.24
C GLN A 23 -15.33 11.73 9.58
N ARG A 24 -15.39 11.80 8.25
CA ARG A 24 -16.61 11.61 7.46
C ARG A 24 -16.30 10.71 6.27
N PRO A 25 -16.98 9.56 6.13
CA PRO A 25 -16.93 8.78 4.90
C PRO A 25 -17.24 9.65 3.69
N PRO A 26 -16.70 9.34 2.50
CA PRO A 26 -17.13 9.99 1.28
C PRO A 26 -18.65 9.89 1.16
N LEU A 27 -19.29 10.98 0.76
CA LEU A 27 -20.73 11.01 0.57
C LEU A 27 -21.08 10.15 -0.66
N ASN A 28 -22.30 9.62 -0.68
CA ASN A 28 -22.80 8.97 -1.89
C ASN A 28 -22.66 9.94 -3.07
N LEU A 29 -22.01 9.46 -4.16
CA LEU A 29 -21.74 10.19 -5.41
C LEU A 29 -20.54 11.15 -5.40
N ASP A 30 -19.70 11.16 -4.37
CA ASP A 30 -18.39 11.84 -4.48
C ASP A 30 -17.57 11.19 -5.62
N PRO A 31 -16.94 11.97 -6.51
CA PRO A 31 -16.15 11.42 -7.61
C PRO A 31 -14.95 10.65 -7.05
N VAL A 32 -14.74 9.44 -7.58
CA VAL A 32 -13.54 8.64 -7.30
C VAL A 32 -12.60 8.84 -8.47
N GLU A 33 -11.48 9.51 -8.21
CA GLU A 33 -10.47 9.82 -9.20
C GLU A 33 -9.18 9.03 -8.93
N LEU A 34 -8.51 8.63 -10.01
CA LEU A 34 -7.18 8.04 -9.89
C LEU A 34 -6.17 9.13 -9.54
N VAL A 35 -5.31 8.83 -8.57
CA VAL A 35 -4.15 9.68 -8.27
C VAL A 35 -3.16 9.56 -9.43
N THR A 36 -2.92 10.67 -10.13
CA THR A 36 -2.03 10.71 -11.32
C THR A 36 -0.81 11.61 -11.12
N ASN A 37 -0.77 12.37 -10.02
CA ASN A 37 0.33 13.28 -9.70
C ASN A 37 1.38 12.55 -8.85
N PRO A 38 2.64 12.44 -9.33
CA PRO A 38 3.74 11.88 -8.56
C PRO A 38 3.97 12.53 -7.20
N ASN A 39 3.76 13.85 -7.09
CA ASN A 39 4.00 14.57 -5.82
C ASN A 39 2.94 14.23 -4.78
N ASP A 40 1.68 14.06 -5.18
CA ASP A 40 0.61 13.66 -4.26
C ASP A 40 0.84 12.24 -3.74
N MET A 41 1.26 11.33 -4.63
CA MET A 41 1.68 9.98 -4.25
C MET A 41 2.86 10.01 -3.29
N ARG A 42 3.90 10.82 -3.58
CA ARG A 42 5.07 10.94 -2.69
C ARG A 42 4.69 11.46 -1.31
N ASN A 43 4.00 12.60 -1.27
CA ASN A 43 3.54 13.21 -0.02
C ASN A 43 2.72 12.23 0.84
N PHE A 44 1.91 11.38 0.21
CA PHE A 44 1.11 10.38 0.93
C PHE A 44 1.95 9.20 1.46
N THR A 45 2.88 8.72 0.66
CA THR A 45 3.60 7.45 0.87
C THR A 45 5.01 7.58 1.44
N ASP A 46 5.54 8.80 1.62
CA ASP A 46 6.84 9.04 2.28
C ASP A 46 6.85 8.60 3.75
N ASN A 47 5.67 8.54 4.38
CA ASN A 47 5.49 7.82 5.62
C ASN A 47 4.74 6.50 5.32
N LEU A 48 5.17 5.40 5.93
CA LEU A 48 4.61 4.08 5.68
C LEU A 48 3.53 3.63 6.68
N GLY A 49 3.13 4.51 7.60
CA GLY A 49 2.15 4.21 8.65
C GLY A 49 0.79 3.73 8.12
N TYR A 50 0.40 4.13 6.90
CA TYR A 50 -0.83 3.68 6.26
C TYR A 50 -0.85 2.18 5.93
N LEU A 51 0.30 1.51 5.80
CA LEU A 51 0.37 0.07 5.53
C LEU A 51 -0.33 -0.73 6.64
N ARG A 52 -0.21 -0.29 7.90
CA ARG A 52 -0.92 -0.87 9.05
C ARG A 52 -2.44 -0.83 8.88
N LEU A 53 -2.96 0.17 8.16
CA LEU A 53 -4.40 0.32 7.92
C LEU A 53 -4.88 -0.61 6.82
N ILE A 54 -4.06 -0.86 5.79
CA ILE A 54 -4.33 -1.92 4.79
C ILE A 54 -4.42 -3.28 5.47
N LEU A 55 -3.45 -3.58 6.34
CA LEU A 55 -3.38 -4.85 7.08
C LEU A 55 -4.52 -5.10 8.06
N ARG A 56 -5.30 -4.07 8.43
CA ARG A 56 -6.54 -4.28 9.22
C ARG A 56 -7.61 -5.05 8.46
N ALA A 57 -7.52 -5.13 7.13
CA ALA A 57 -8.42 -5.93 6.32
C ALA A 57 -8.08 -7.44 6.34
N VAL A 58 -6.99 -7.85 7.01
CA VAL A 58 -6.65 -9.28 7.13
C VAL A 58 -7.77 -10.01 7.85
N GLY A 59 -8.20 -11.15 7.29
CA GLY A 59 -9.35 -11.91 7.78
C GLY A 59 -10.71 -11.42 7.25
N SER A 60 -10.72 -10.36 6.45
CA SER A 60 -11.89 -10.01 5.62
C SER A 60 -11.88 -10.81 4.31
N PRO A 61 -12.96 -10.78 3.50
CA PRO A 61 -12.98 -11.39 2.17
C PRO A 61 -11.99 -10.76 1.16
N VAL A 62 -11.30 -9.67 1.51
CA VAL A 62 -10.33 -9.00 0.63
C VAL A 62 -8.99 -9.74 0.66
N PRO A 63 -8.42 -10.12 -0.50
CA PRO A 63 -7.06 -10.66 -0.57
C PRO A 63 -6.04 -9.54 -0.30
N VAL A 64 -5.64 -9.40 0.96
CA VAL A 64 -4.81 -8.28 1.44
C VAL A 64 -3.42 -8.28 0.82
N ASP A 65 -2.83 -9.46 0.62
CA ASP A 65 -1.57 -9.66 -0.09
C ASP A 65 -1.63 -9.06 -1.50
N GLN A 66 -2.67 -9.40 -2.28
CA GLN A 66 -2.84 -8.86 -3.63
C GLN A 66 -3.12 -7.37 -3.63
N LEU A 67 -3.90 -6.87 -2.66
CA LEU A 67 -4.17 -5.44 -2.49
C LEU A 67 -2.87 -4.67 -2.21
N LEU A 68 -2.01 -5.20 -1.33
CA LEU A 68 -0.70 -4.62 -1.02
C LEU A 68 0.18 -4.59 -2.28
N VAL A 69 0.33 -5.71 -2.97
CA VAL A 69 1.15 -5.81 -4.18
C VAL A 69 0.68 -4.81 -5.25
N ALA A 70 -0.64 -4.74 -5.50
CA ALA A 70 -1.22 -3.84 -6.49
C ALA A 70 -1.00 -2.36 -6.12
N HIS A 71 -1.18 -2.01 -4.85
CA HIS A 71 -0.93 -0.66 -4.34
C HIS A 71 0.55 -0.28 -4.46
N ILE A 72 1.45 -1.12 -3.96
CA ILE A 72 2.89 -0.86 -3.94
C ILE A 72 3.46 -0.73 -5.35
N THR A 73 3.07 -1.63 -6.26
CA THR A 73 3.50 -1.56 -7.66
C THR A 73 3.03 -0.27 -8.33
N SER A 74 1.78 0.13 -8.08
CA SER A 74 1.21 1.36 -8.66
C SER A 74 1.88 2.61 -8.08
N ALA A 75 2.09 2.65 -6.77
CA ALA A 75 2.76 3.74 -6.08
C ALA A 75 4.23 3.85 -6.51
N TYR A 76 4.95 2.73 -6.60
CA TYR A 76 6.34 2.67 -7.09
C TYR A 76 6.49 3.30 -8.48
N ALA A 77 5.64 2.88 -9.43
CA ALA A 77 5.65 3.42 -10.78
C ALA A 77 5.36 4.93 -10.79
N LEU A 78 4.36 5.38 -10.04
CA LEU A 78 3.98 6.78 -9.97
C LEU A 78 5.00 7.66 -9.23
N ARG A 79 5.76 7.08 -8.29
CA ARG A 79 6.93 7.70 -7.65
C ARG A 79 8.15 7.75 -8.57
N GLY A 80 8.06 7.23 -9.80
CA GLY A 80 9.15 7.25 -10.77
C GLY A 80 10.16 6.13 -10.56
N ASN A 81 9.69 4.94 -10.16
CA ASN A 81 10.52 3.76 -9.90
C ASN A 81 11.54 3.99 -8.78
N ASP A 82 11.09 4.62 -7.69
CA ASP A 82 11.87 4.96 -6.50
C ASP A 82 12.27 3.69 -5.73
N GLN A 83 13.52 3.24 -5.94
CA GLN A 83 14.06 1.99 -5.38
C GLN A 83 14.21 2.08 -3.87
N ASP A 84 14.69 3.21 -3.35
CA ASP A 84 14.94 3.41 -1.93
C ASP A 84 13.62 3.29 -1.14
N TRP A 85 12.57 3.97 -1.62
CA TRP A 85 11.24 3.85 -1.06
C TRP A 85 10.70 2.41 -1.09
N ALA A 86 10.89 1.69 -2.20
CA ALA A 86 10.39 0.33 -2.31
C ALA A 86 11.13 -0.64 -1.38
N VAL A 87 12.43 -0.48 -1.18
CA VAL A 87 13.20 -1.24 -0.17
C VAL A 87 12.71 -0.93 1.24
N GLU A 88 12.46 0.35 1.56
CA GLU A 88 11.87 0.75 2.84
C GLU A 88 10.50 0.10 3.08
N VAL A 89 9.64 0.05 2.04
CA VAL A 89 8.35 -0.63 2.09
C VAL A 89 8.50 -2.11 2.40
N VAL A 90 9.41 -2.81 1.73
CA VAL A 90 9.66 -4.25 1.97
C VAL A 90 10.10 -4.50 3.41
N ASN A 91 11.04 -3.70 3.93
CA ASN A 91 11.50 -3.82 5.30
C ASN A 91 10.37 -3.56 6.32
N GLU A 92 9.56 -2.52 6.11
CA GLU A 92 8.40 -2.24 6.96
C GLU A 92 7.37 -3.38 6.91
N LEU A 93 7.14 -4.00 5.76
CA LEU A 93 6.24 -5.16 5.64
C LEU A 93 6.76 -6.38 6.41
N ILE A 94 8.06 -6.67 6.34
CA ILE A 94 8.70 -7.73 7.12
C ILE A 94 8.48 -7.49 8.61
N GLU A 95 8.73 -6.28 9.10
CA GLU A 95 8.52 -5.93 10.50
C GLU A 95 7.05 -6.03 10.92
N LEU A 96 6.14 -5.49 10.11
CA LEU A 96 4.69 -5.51 10.38
C LEU A 96 4.08 -6.91 10.39
N LEU A 97 4.58 -7.79 9.53
CA LEU A 97 4.05 -9.14 9.32
C LEU A 97 4.95 -10.24 9.89
N ARG A 98 5.94 -9.91 10.72
CA ARG A 98 6.88 -10.88 11.32
C ARG A 98 6.24 -12.03 12.10
N SER A 99 4.97 -11.89 12.48
CA SER A 99 4.18 -12.92 13.17
C SER A 99 3.01 -13.45 12.32
N ASN A 100 2.92 -13.06 11.06
CA ASN A 100 1.87 -13.45 10.12
C ASN A 100 2.50 -13.84 8.76
N TYR A 101 3.18 -14.99 8.77
CA TYR A 101 3.87 -15.51 7.59
C TYR A 101 2.94 -15.88 6.44
N ASP A 102 1.69 -16.24 6.75
CA ASP A 102 0.67 -16.58 5.76
C ASP A 102 0.33 -15.41 4.82
N VAL A 103 0.50 -14.16 5.30
CA VAL A 103 0.36 -12.96 4.47
C VAL A 103 1.73 -12.48 3.97
N LEU A 104 2.77 -12.56 4.81
CA LEU A 104 4.10 -12.05 4.47
C LEU A 104 4.68 -12.75 3.24
N ILE A 105 4.73 -14.09 3.25
CA ILE A 105 5.44 -14.85 2.21
C ILE A 105 4.81 -14.63 0.84
N PRO A 106 3.47 -14.81 0.64
CA PRO A 106 2.87 -14.57 -0.68
C PRO A 106 3.04 -13.12 -1.15
N THR A 107 3.00 -12.15 -0.22
CA THR A 107 3.20 -10.73 -0.55
C THR A 107 4.62 -10.48 -1.07
N LEU A 108 5.65 -11.01 -0.39
CA LEU A 108 7.05 -10.83 -0.82
C LEU A 108 7.36 -11.55 -2.13
N GLU A 109 6.84 -12.77 -2.32
CA GLU A 109 6.97 -13.51 -3.57
C GLU A 109 6.36 -12.74 -4.75
N ALA A 110 5.11 -12.28 -4.57
CA ALA A 110 4.42 -11.50 -5.61
C ALA A 110 5.08 -10.14 -5.87
N LEU A 111 5.60 -9.47 -4.84
CA LEU A 111 6.38 -8.24 -5.02
C LEU A 111 7.69 -8.49 -5.77
N SER A 112 8.37 -9.61 -5.51
CA SER A 112 9.60 -9.97 -6.23
C SER A 112 9.35 -10.19 -7.72
N ASP A 113 8.20 -10.77 -8.09
CA ASP A 113 7.81 -10.94 -9.48
C ASP A 113 7.36 -9.61 -10.13
N ALA A 114 6.57 -8.81 -9.41
CA ALA A 114 6.07 -7.53 -9.91
C ALA A 114 7.18 -6.47 -10.07
N LEU A 115 8.19 -6.49 -9.18
CA LEU A 115 9.25 -5.49 -9.09
C LEU A 115 10.64 -6.17 -9.11
N PRO A 116 11.04 -6.84 -10.20
CA PRO A 116 12.23 -7.68 -10.25
C PRO A 116 13.54 -6.89 -10.06
N SER A 117 13.54 -5.58 -10.31
CA SER A 117 14.70 -4.71 -10.11
C SER A 117 15.14 -4.57 -8.65
N LEU A 118 14.23 -4.83 -7.70
CA LEU A 118 14.52 -4.67 -6.27
C LEU A 118 15.36 -5.80 -5.69
N GLY A 119 15.45 -6.94 -6.37
CA GLY A 119 16.20 -8.10 -5.86
C GLY A 119 15.61 -8.69 -4.57
N ILE A 120 14.29 -8.54 -4.33
CA ILE A 120 13.60 -9.01 -3.11
C ILE A 120 13.83 -10.50 -2.86
N GLY A 121 13.92 -11.31 -3.92
CA GLY A 121 14.24 -12.74 -3.81
C GLY A 121 15.53 -13.04 -3.05
N ASN A 122 16.50 -12.11 -2.97
CA ASN A 122 17.72 -12.29 -2.18
C ASN A 122 17.52 -12.02 -0.68
N LEU A 123 16.46 -11.30 -0.27
CA LEU A 123 16.16 -10.96 1.12
C LEU A 123 15.35 -12.05 1.84
N VAL A 124 14.73 -12.97 1.10
CA VAL A 124 13.84 -14.02 1.64
C VAL A 124 14.62 -15.33 1.93
N ILE A 125 15.89 -15.43 1.52
CA ILE A 125 16.69 -16.67 1.55
C ILE A 125 17.75 -16.68 2.69
N GLU A 126 17.85 -15.64 3.51
CA GLU A 126 18.65 -15.64 4.75
C GLU A 126 17.79 -15.83 6.01
#